data_AF-A0A849WPP8-F1
#
_entry.id   AF-A0A849WPP8-F1
#
_cell.length_a   1.000
_cell.length_b   1.000
_cell.length_c   1.000
_cell.angle_alpha   90.00
_cell.angle_beta   90.00
_cell.angle_gamma   90.00
#
_symmetry.space_group_name_H-M   'P 1'
#
loop_
_entity.id
_entity.type
_entity.pdbx_description
1 polymer ?
#
loop_
_entity_poly.entity_id
_entity_poly.type
_entity_poly.pdbx_seq_one_letter_code
_entity_poly.pdbx_strand_id
1 'polypeptide(L)'
;MSSHNQQQNTGLKRQEAKWFILQGDNKYGPFDYSFMLGLVQRGEIYDYNYIWSQHLESWTPMGEVPEFSKDRLTMLIKTDDPLSFGFYRRTAERAEIKVPVLGHNEDYFFDGTSVSLSSNGALVLLNNPLLLPGQKLMLHFKESEINSKSFNVLCQIVRKNFSRQRLNVKSGINYAVRFLKHQEWGEEQIKNLVELFHNANSKE
;
A
#
# COMPACT_ATOMS: atom_id res chain seq x y z
N MET A 1 -29.47 32.58 -8.53
CA MET A 1 -28.30 31.89 -9.10
C MET A 1 -27.15 31.88 -8.06
N SER A 2 -27.36 31.30 -6.88
CA SER A 2 -26.49 31.61 -5.72
C SER A 2 -25.83 30.40 -5.04
N SER A 3 -26.06 29.18 -5.55
CA SER A 3 -25.63 27.96 -4.86
C SER A 3 -24.32 27.36 -5.37
N HIS A 4 -23.87 27.71 -6.58
CA HIS A 4 -22.66 27.14 -7.20
C HIS A 4 -21.35 27.83 -6.79
N ASN A 5 -21.39 29.11 -6.36
CA ASN A 5 -20.18 29.86 -5.97
C ASN A 5 -19.74 29.66 -4.52
N GLN A 6 -20.57 29.09 -3.65
CA GLN A 6 -20.22 28.85 -2.24
C GLN A 6 -19.39 27.57 -2.03
N GLN A 7 -19.52 26.57 -2.90
CA GLN A 7 -18.79 25.30 -2.78
C GLN A 7 -17.33 25.40 -3.25
N GLN A 8 -17.03 26.22 -4.27
CA GLN A 8 -15.66 26.38 -4.75
C GLN A 8 -14.79 27.21 -3.77
N ASN A 9 -15.38 28.20 -3.09
CA ASN A 9 -14.65 29.10 -2.19
C ASN A 9 -14.39 28.50 -0.78
N THR A 10 -15.15 27.47 -0.39
CA THR A 10 -14.93 26.73 0.86
C THR A 10 -13.84 25.66 0.75
N GLY A 11 -13.63 25.10 -0.44
CA GLY A 11 -12.56 24.12 -0.72
C GLY A 11 -11.16 24.70 -0.54
N LEU A 12 -10.90 25.91 -1.06
CA LEU A 12 -9.60 26.59 -0.99
C LEU A 12 -9.20 26.97 0.44
N LYS A 13 -10.13 27.46 1.28
CA LYS A 13 -9.83 27.82 2.69
C LYS A 13 -9.47 26.63 3.58
N ARG A 14 -9.98 25.43 3.28
CA ARG A 14 -9.63 24.21 4.05
C ARG A 14 -8.21 23.72 3.76
N GLN A 15 -7.58 24.17 2.68
CA GLN A 15 -6.26 23.71 2.24
C GLN A 15 -5.11 24.34 3.04
N GLU A 16 -5.32 25.51 3.65
CA GLU A 16 -4.36 26.15 4.57
C GLU A 16 -4.60 25.77 6.05
N ALA A 17 -5.57 24.89 6.31
CA ALA A 17 -5.96 24.55 7.65
C ALA A 17 -4.78 23.96 8.44
N LYS A 18 -4.53 24.52 9.62
CA LYS A 18 -3.59 23.97 10.58
C LYS A 18 -4.24 22.79 11.31
N TRP A 19 -3.54 21.67 11.35
CA TRP A 19 -3.97 20.44 11.97
C TRP A 19 -3.17 20.16 13.23
N PHE A 20 -3.84 19.58 14.23
CA PHE A 20 -3.22 19.13 15.46
C PHE A 20 -3.59 17.67 15.71
N ILE A 21 -2.71 16.94 16.37
CA ILE A 21 -2.88 15.53 16.72
C ILE A 21 -2.82 15.40 18.24
N LEU A 22 -3.72 14.62 18.83
CA LEU A 22 -3.68 14.25 20.23
C LEU A 22 -3.11 12.83 20.38
N GLN A 23 -2.01 12.70 21.11
CA GLN A 23 -1.43 11.41 21.49
C GLN A 23 -1.19 11.37 23.00
N GLY A 24 -1.92 10.50 23.70
CA GLY A 24 -2.05 10.58 25.15
C GLY A 24 -2.67 11.93 25.54
N ASP A 25 -2.03 12.63 26.48
CA ASP A 25 -2.45 13.97 26.91
C ASP A 25 -1.77 15.11 26.14
N ASN A 26 -0.88 14.78 25.21
CA ASN A 26 -0.06 15.75 24.50
C ASN A 26 -0.65 16.12 23.14
N LYS A 27 -0.58 17.42 22.83
CA LYS A 27 -1.03 18.01 21.55
C LYS A 27 0.19 18.33 20.70
N TYR A 28 0.18 17.84 19.46
CA TYR A 28 1.25 18.05 18.49
C TYR A 28 0.73 18.84 17.29
N GLY A 29 1.55 19.74 16.76
CA GLY A 29 1.21 20.63 15.65
C GLY A 29 1.59 22.09 15.96
N PRO A 30 1.16 23.06 15.12
CA PRO A 30 0.31 22.87 13.96
C PRO A 30 1.04 22.24 12.76
N PHE A 31 0.41 21.26 12.12
CA PHE A 31 0.86 20.65 10.87
C PHE A 31 0.04 21.15 9.68
N ASP A 32 0.62 21.15 8.49
CA ASP A 32 -0.15 21.28 7.25
C ASP A 32 -0.77 19.93 6.86
N TYR A 33 -1.72 19.98 5.93
CA TYR A 33 -2.43 18.78 5.49
C TYR A 33 -1.49 17.77 4.81
N SER A 34 -0.49 18.21 4.04
CA SER A 34 0.49 17.31 3.41
C SER A 34 1.33 16.52 4.42
N PHE A 35 1.73 17.14 5.53
CA PHE A 35 2.45 16.48 6.60
C PHE A 35 1.57 15.44 7.29
N MET A 36 0.29 15.77 7.53
CA MET A 36 -0.70 14.83 8.06
C MET A 36 -0.84 13.61 7.15
N LEU A 37 -0.94 13.81 5.82
CA LEU A 37 -0.95 12.71 4.85
C LEU A 37 0.30 11.83 4.94
N GLY A 38 1.48 12.44 5.12
CA GLY A 38 2.73 11.73 5.33
C GLY A 38 2.71 10.85 6.59
N LEU A 39 2.19 11.35 7.71
CA LEU A 39 2.04 10.57 8.95
C LEU A 39 1.11 9.38 8.77
N VAL A 40 -0.03 9.57 8.09
CA VAL A 40 -0.97 8.49 7.75
C VAL A 40 -0.26 7.44 6.89
N GLN A 41 0.46 7.88 5.86
CA GLN A 41 1.11 6.97 4.91
C GLN A 41 2.26 6.16 5.55
N ARG A 42 2.99 6.74 6.50
CA ARG A 42 4.03 6.05 7.28
C ARG A 42 3.45 5.17 8.39
N GLY A 43 2.15 5.24 8.66
CA GLY A 43 1.49 4.51 9.73
C GLY A 43 1.87 5.03 11.12
N GLU A 44 2.19 6.32 11.25
CA GLU A 44 2.44 6.96 12.55
C GLU A 44 1.14 7.40 13.22
N ILE A 45 0.09 7.61 12.43
CA ILE A 45 -1.27 7.85 12.89
C ILE A 45 -2.28 7.02 12.08
N TYR A 46 -3.40 6.71 12.71
CA TYR A 46 -4.45 5.83 12.23
C TYR A 46 -5.83 6.44 12.48
N ASP A 47 -6.88 5.82 11.93
CA ASP A 47 -8.27 6.29 12.00
C ASP A 47 -8.78 6.61 13.42
N TYR A 48 -8.25 5.94 14.45
CA TYR A 48 -8.64 6.15 15.84
C TYR A 48 -7.91 7.31 16.54
N ASN A 49 -6.86 7.88 15.92
CA ASN A 49 -6.16 9.02 16.50
C ASN A 49 -7.04 10.27 16.41
N TYR A 50 -7.12 11.02 17.50
CA TYR A 50 -7.86 12.28 17.56
C TYR A 50 -7.07 13.39 16.89
N ILE A 51 -7.74 14.12 16.01
CA ILE A 51 -7.20 15.30 15.32
C ILE A 51 -8.12 16.50 15.53
N TRP A 52 -7.56 17.70 15.40
CA TRP A 52 -8.31 18.94 15.47
C TRP A 52 -7.82 19.96 14.46
N SER A 53 -8.74 20.80 13.99
CA SER A 53 -8.48 21.94 13.13
C SER A 53 -9.53 23.01 13.42
N GLN A 54 -9.27 24.27 13.05
CA GLN A 54 -10.14 25.40 13.40
C GLN A 54 -11.60 25.27 12.94
N HIS A 55 -11.86 24.48 11.89
CA HIS A 55 -13.19 24.24 11.36
C HIS A 55 -13.93 23.08 12.06
N LEU A 56 -13.27 22.39 13.00
CA LEU A 56 -13.85 21.31 13.80
C LEU A 56 -14.29 21.84 15.17
N GLU A 57 -15.48 21.45 15.59
CA GLU A 57 -16.07 21.87 16.87
C GLU A 57 -15.32 21.30 18.08
N SER A 58 -14.76 20.09 17.93
CA SER A 58 -14.04 19.38 18.99
C SER A 58 -12.98 18.46 18.39
N TRP A 59 -12.14 17.86 19.24
CA TRP A 59 -11.22 16.81 18.81
C TRP A 59 -12.02 15.64 18.24
N THR A 60 -11.73 15.26 17.00
CA THR A 60 -12.49 14.26 16.26
C THR A 60 -11.58 13.11 15.86
N PRO A 61 -11.99 11.84 15.98
CA PRO A 61 -11.23 10.72 15.42
C PRO A 61 -10.99 10.94 13.93
N MET A 62 -9.76 10.71 13.46
CA MET A 62 -9.39 10.94 12.06
C MET A 62 -10.32 10.21 11.07
N GLY A 63 -10.73 8.99 11.40
CA GLY A 63 -11.62 8.19 10.55
C GLY A 63 -13.01 8.80 10.33
N GLU A 64 -13.43 9.76 11.17
CA GLU A 64 -14.69 10.47 11.06
C GLU A 64 -14.54 11.82 10.32
N VAL A 65 -13.31 12.29 10.10
CA VAL A 65 -13.04 13.56 9.43
C VAL A 65 -13.07 13.38 7.90
N PRO A 66 -14.01 14.01 7.16
CA PRO A 66 -14.19 13.79 5.73
C PRO A 66 -12.93 14.05 4.88
N GLU A 67 -12.10 15.00 5.31
CA GLU A 67 -10.81 15.34 4.70
C GLU A 67 -9.84 14.15 4.69
N PHE A 68 -9.95 13.19 5.63
CA PHE A 68 -9.11 12.00 5.69
C PHE A 68 -9.85 10.72 5.24
N SER A 69 -11.06 10.86 4.69
CA SER A 69 -11.81 9.72 4.16
C SER A 69 -11.09 9.06 2.97
N LYS A 70 -11.22 7.72 2.86
CA LYS A 70 -10.60 6.95 1.78
C LYS A 70 -10.97 7.45 0.38
N ASP A 71 -12.23 7.87 0.20
CA ASP A 71 -12.72 8.39 -1.07
C ASP A 71 -12.04 9.71 -1.41
N ARG A 72 -11.89 10.62 -0.43
CA ARG A 72 -11.18 11.89 -0.61
C ARG A 72 -9.72 11.67 -0.97
N LEU A 73 -9.00 10.82 -0.22
CA LEU A 73 -7.59 10.51 -0.49
C LEU A 73 -7.41 9.88 -1.87
N THR A 74 -8.32 8.97 -2.26
CA THR A 74 -8.32 8.36 -3.59
C THR A 74 -8.54 9.40 -4.69
N MET A 75 -9.45 10.36 -4.47
CA MET A 75 -9.71 11.44 -5.41
C MET A 75 -8.48 12.32 -5.60
N LEU A 76 -7.81 12.74 -4.52
CA LEU A 76 -6.60 13.57 -4.58
C LEU A 76 -5.50 12.93 -5.46
N ILE A 77 -5.32 11.62 -5.32
CA ILE A 77 -4.33 10.86 -6.11
C ILE A 77 -4.75 10.78 -7.59
N LYS A 78 -6.03 10.55 -7.87
CA LYS A 78 -6.54 10.41 -9.25
C LYS A 78 -6.54 11.71 -10.04
N THR A 79 -6.78 12.84 -9.39
CA THR A 79 -6.86 14.15 -10.04
C THR A 79 -5.52 14.88 -10.08
N ASP A 80 -4.44 14.26 -9.60
CA ASP A 80 -3.11 14.87 -9.47
C ASP A 80 -3.16 16.24 -8.76
N ASP A 81 -3.98 16.33 -7.71
CA ASP A 81 -4.12 17.56 -6.92
C ASP A 81 -2.75 17.93 -6.29
N PRO A 82 -2.36 19.21 -6.15
CA PRO A 82 -1.09 19.57 -5.52
C PRO A 82 -0.89 18.98 -4.11
N LEU A 83 -1.96 18.76 -3.35
CA LEU A 83 -1.88 18.09 -2.05
C LEU A 83 -1.43 16.62 -2.16
N SER A 84 -1.62 16.02 -3.34
CA SER A 84 -1.16 14.66 -3.62
C SER A 84 0.36 14.54 -3.68
N PHE A 85 1.10 15.66 -3.82
CA PHE A 85 2.55 15.66 -3.70
C PHE A 85 3.02 15.29 -2.28
N GLY A 86 2.17 15.47 -1.27
CA GLY A 86 2.42 14.99 0.08
C GLY A 86 2.38 13.47 0.22
N PHE A 87 1.78 12.74 -0.74
CA PHE A 87 1.89 11.29 -0.79
C PHE A 87 3.26 10.89 -1.36
N TYR A 88 3.98 10.01 -0.67
CA TYR A 88 5.07 9.27 -1.25
C TYR A 88 4.56 8.53 -2.48
N ARG A 89 5.03 8.94 -3.66
CA ARG A 89 4.76 8.25 -4.91
C ARG A 89 5.52 6.94 -4.92
N ARG A 90 4.92 5.93 -5.52
CA ARG A 90 5.64 4.68 -5.79
C ARG A 90 6.73 5.00 -6.81
N THR A 91 7.96 4.61 -6.49
CA THR A 91 9.12 4.79 -7.36
C THR A 91 9.32 3.63 -8.32
N ALA A 92 8.70 2.48 -8.05
CA ALA A 92 8.84 1.26 -8.82
C ALA A 92 7.50 0.86 -9.47
N GLU A 93 7.52 0.72 -10.79
CA GLU A 93 6.43 0.18 -11.60
C GLU A 93 6.07 -1.25 -11.20
N ARG A 94 4.79 -1.60 -11.35
CA ARG A 94 4.27 -2.93 -11.02
C ARG A 94 3.68 -3.60 -12.25
N ALA A 95 3.99 -4.88 -12.40
CA ALA A 95 3.33 -5.75 -13.34
C ALA A 95 2.35 -6.68 -12.65
N GLU A 96 1.12 -6.74 -13.17
CA GLU A 96 0.11 -7.71 -12.74
C GLU A 96 0.37 -9.06 -13.42
N ILE A 97 1.41 -9.75 -12.93
CA ILE A 97 1.87 -11.02 -13.47
C ILE A 97 1.69 -12.14 -12.45
N LYS A 98 1.24 -13.29 -12.95
CA LYS A 98 1.08 -14.55 -12.21
C LYS A 98 2.23 -15.50 -12.49
N VAL A 99 3.16 -15.62 -11.54
CA VAL A 99 4.22 -16.62 -11.52
C VAL A 99 3.94 -17.57 -10.35
N PRO A 100 3.94 -18.90 -10.56
CA PRO A 100 3.87 -19.85 -9.45
C PRO A 100 5.04 -19.66 -8.49
N VAL A 101 4.76 -19.68 -7.19
CA VAL A 101 5.78 -19.53 -6.15
C VAL A 101 5.75 -20.70 -5.16
N LEU A 102 6.92 -21.08 -4.67
CA LEU A 102 7.07 -21.89 -3.47
C LEU A 102 7.64 -21.00 -2.36
N GLY A 103 7.08 -21.07 -1.17
CA GLY A 103 7.51 -20.27 -0.04
C GLY A 103 7.86 -21.14 1.15
N HIS A 104 8.88 -20.74 1.89
CA HIS A 104 9.21 -21.39 3.15
C HIS A 104 9.80 -20.42 4.18
N ASN A 105 9.69 -20.82 5.45
CA ASN A 105 10.44 -20.31 6.58
C ASN A 105 10.92 -21.51 7.43
N GLU A 106 11.26 -21.30 8.70
CA GLU A 106 11.68 -22.40 9.60
C GLU A 106 10.53 -23.35 9.97
N ASP A 107 9.29 -22.85 9.99
CA ASP A 107 8.12 -23.58 10.49
C ASP A 107 7.25 -24.20 9.38
N TYR A 108 7.22 -23.56 8.21
CA TYR A 108 6.25 -23.83 7.17
C TYR A 108 6.88 -23.92 5.78
N PHE A 109 6.32 -24.81 4.97
CA PHE A 109 6.52 -24.89 3.53
C PHE A 109 5.15 -24.83 2.86
N PHE A 110 5.01 -24.00 1.83
CA PHE A 110 3.72 -23.74 1.18
C PHE A 110 3.91 -23.32 -0.27
N ASP A 111 2.87 -23.48 -1.06
CA ASP A 111 2.80 -23.00 -2.44
C ASP A 111 1.95 -21.72 -2.54
N GLY A 112 1.99 -21.11 -3.72
CA GLY A 112 1.22 -19.92 -4.02
C GLY A 112 1.48 -19.40 -5.43
N THR A 113 1.03 -18.18 -5.68
CA THR A 113 1.24 -17.49 -6.95
C THR A 113 1.45 -16.00 -6.70
N SER A 114 2.31 -15.34 -7.48
CA SER A 114 2.31 -13.88 -7.53
C SER A 114 0.99 -13.36 -8.14
N VAL A 115 0.58 -12.19 -7.69
CA VAL A 115 -0.56 -11.44 -8.22
C VAL A 115 -0.04 -10.17 -8.88
N SER A 116 0.96 -9.53 -8.27
CA SER A 116 1.74 -8.47 -8.89
C SER A 116 3.18 -8.48 -8.39
N LEU A 117 4.08 -7.91 -9.19
CA LEU A 117 5.51 -7.86 -8.95
C LEU A 117 6.05 -6.46 -9.27
N SER A 118 7.00 -5.98 -8.49
CA SER A 118 7.89 -4.85 -8.82
C SER A 118 9.30 -5.14 -8.34
N SER A 119 10.26 -4.27 -8.67
CA SER A 119 11.64 -4.36 -8.19
C SER A 119 11.76 -4.46 -6.66
N ASN A 120 10.83 -3.84 -5.92
CA ASN A 120 10.90 -3.73 -4.46
C ASN A 120 10.04 -4.77 -3.71
N GLY A 121 9.18 -5.53 -4.40
CA GLY A 121 8.27 -6.44 -3.72
C GLY A 121 7.22 -7.07 -4.61
N ALA A 122 6.32 -7.82 -3.97
CA ALA A 122 5.23 -8.51 -4.66
C ALA A 122 3.95 -8.50 -3.83
N LEU A 123 2.82 -8.62 -4.50
CA LEU A 123 1.60 -9.17 -3.91
C LEU A 123 1.57 -10.66 -4.26
N VAL A 124 1.48 -11.53 -3.27
CA VAL A 124 1.45 -12.99 -3.45
C VAL A 124 0.22 -13.59 -2.78
N LEU A 125 -0.42 -14.53 -3.46
CA LEU A 125 -1.44 -15.40 -2.90
C LEU A 125 -0.73 -16.66 -2.37
N LEU A 126 -0.69 -16.85 -1.05
CA LEU A 126 0.00 -17.97 -0.43
C LEU A 126 -1.00 -18.89 0.27
N ASN A 127 -0.84 -20.20 0.09
CA ASN A 127 -1.66 -21.24 0.71
C ASN A 127 -1.24 -21.53 2.16
N ASN A 128 -1.01 -20.47 2.92
CA ASN A 128 -0.76 -20.54 4.35
C ASN A 128 -1.35 -19.29 5.03
N PRO A 129 -2.51 -19.38 5.67
CA PRO A 129 -3.14 -18.25 6.34
C PRO A 129 -2.52 -17.95 7.71
N LEU A 130 -1.54 -18.71 8.19
CA LEU A 130 -0.95 -18.53 9.53
C LEU A 130 0.20 -17.51 9.56
N LEU A 131 0.66 -17.07 8.38
CA LEU A 131 1.75 -16.10 8.28
C LEU A 131 1.31 -14.72 8.78
N LEU A 132 2.26 -13.97 9.36
CA LEU A 132 2.03 -12.69 10.02
C LEU A 132 2.95 -11.58 9.48
N PRO A 133 2.48 -10.31 9.42
CA PRO A 133 3.34 -9.18 9.12
C PRO A 133 4.60 -9.16 9.99
N GLY A 134 5.73 -8.75 9.40
CA GLY A 134 7.04 -8.74 10.04
C GLY A 134 7.88 -10.00 9.80
N GLN A 135 7.25 -11.15 9.55
CA GLN A 135 7.96 -12.41 9.29
C GLN A 135 8.76 -12.36 7.99
N LYS A 136 9.90 -13.07 7.99
CA LYS A 136 10.74 -13.27 6.80
C LYS A 136 10.41 -14.60 6.14
N LEU A 137 10.35 -14.61 4.82
CA LEU A 137 10.11 -15.80 4.01
C LEU A 137 11.16 -15.87 2.90
N MET A 138 11.52 -17.08 2.50
CA MET A 138 12.16 -17.31 1.22
C MET A 138 11.09 -17.67 0.19
N LEU A 139 11.02 -16.91 -0.91
CA LEU A 139 10.13 -17.20 -2.03
C LEU A 139 10.95 -17.63 -3.24
N HIS A 140 10.61 -18.80 -3.78
CA HIS A 140 11.11 -19.33 -5.03
C HIS A 140 10.10 -19.07 -6.14
N PHE A 141 10.41 -18.15 -7.04
CA PHE A 141 9.63 -17.88 -8.25
C PHE A 141 9.99 -18.93 -9.30
N LYS A 142 9.02 -19.78 -9.65
CA LYS A 142 9.23 -20.90 -10.57
C LYS A 142 9.38 -20.42 -12.00
N GLU A 143 10.11 -21.19 -12.78
CA GLU A 143 10.12 -21.05 -14.24
C GLU A 143 8.70 -21.29 -14.80
N SER A 144 8.32 -20.50 -15.79
CA SER A 144 7.02 -20.55 -16.46
C SER A 144 7.15 -19.99 -17.88
N GLU A 145 6.06 -20.01 -18.65
CA GLU A 145 6.02 -19.44 -20.01
C GLU A 145 6.47 -17.98 -20.08
N ILE A 146 6.23 -17.22 -19.01
CA ILE A 146 6.58 -15.79 -18.90
C ILE A 146 7.83 -15.54 -18.06
N ASN A 147 8.22 -16.48 -17.21
CA ASN A 147 9.41 -16.37 -16.36
C ASN A 147 10.47 -17.38 -16.83
N SER A 148 11.43 -16.91 -17.63
CA SER A 148 12.38 -17.78 -18.34
C SER A 148 13.40 -18.47 -17.43
N LYS A 149 13.60 -17.98 -16.21
CA LYS A 149 14.49 -18.62 -15.23
C LYS A 149 13.94 -18.48 -13.82
N SER A 150 13.96 -19.57 -13.07
CA SER A 150 13.58 -19.52 -11.65
C SER A 150 14.59 -18.70 -10.82
N PHE A 151 14.10 -18.07 -9.76
CA PHE A 151 14.94 -17.28 -8.85
C PHE A 151 14.38 -17.25 -7.43
N ASN A 152 15.28 -17.10 -6.45
CA ASN A 152 14.92 -16.98 -5.05
C ASN A 152 14.99 -15.53 -4.56
N VAL A 153 14.05 -15.18 -3.68
CA VAL A 153 14.00 -13.87 -3.02
C VAL A 153 13.70 -14.05 -1.54
N LEU A 154 14.59 -13.54 -0.69
CA LEU A 154 14.30 -13.31 0.72
C LEU A 154 13.40 -12.07 0.82
N CYS A 155 12.24 -12.23 1.43
CA CYS A 155 11.28 -11.16 1.59
C CYS A 155 10.78 -11.02 3.04
N GLN A 156 10.18 -9.88 3.34
CA GLN A 156 9.46 -9.63 4.59
C GLN A 156 7.99 -9.36 4.30
N ILE A 157 7.09 -9.99 5.06
CA ILE A 157 5.66 -9.71 4.98
C ILE A 157 5.41 -8.31 5.52
N VAL A 158 4.91 -7.41 4.69
CA VAL A 158 4.54 -6.04 5.10
C VAL A 158 3.06 -5.90 5.39
N ARG A 159 2.22 -6.74 4.77
CA ARG A 159 0.77 -6.70 4.97
C ARG A 159 0.14 -8.06 4.71
N LYS A 160 -0.90 -8.37 5.47
CA LYS A 160 -1.80 -9.51 5.26
C LYS A 160 -3.20 -8.99 4.94
N ASN A 161 -3.80 -9.47 3.87
CA ASN A 161 -5.15 -9.06 3.47
C ASN A 161 -6.15 -10.03 4.09
N PHE A 162 -6.67 -9.70 5.27
CA PHE A 162 -7.66 -10.53 5.95
C PHE A 162 -8.87 -10.82 5.04
N SER A 163 -9.24 -12.09 4.96
CA SER A 163 -10.50 -12.49 4.33
C SER A 163 -11.64 -12.36 5.33
N ARG A 164 -12.80 -11.88 4.86
CA ARG A 164 -14.05 -11.91 5.64
C ARG A 164 -14.65 -13.31 5.73
N GLN A 165 -14.23 -14.23 4.85
CA GLN A 165 -14.69 -15.61 4.85
C GLN A 165 -13.85 -16.46 5.80
N ARG A 166 -14.45 -17.52 6.36
CA ARG A 166 -13.76 -18.47 7.22
C ARG A 166 -12.63 -19.14 6.44
N LEU A 167 -11.39 -18.92 6.88
CA LEU A 167 -10.20 -19.55 6.33
C LEU A 167 -10.00 -20.94 6.94
N ASN A 168 -9.57 -21.89 6.13
CA ASN A 168 -9.01 -23.16 6.58
C ASN A 168 -7.51 -23.19 6.30
N VAL A 169 -6.81 -24.22 6.77
CA VAL A 169 -5.34 -24.34 6.64
C VAL A 169 -4.83 -24.36 5.19
N LYS A 170 -5.70 -24.63 4.21
CA LYS A 170 -5.38 -24.62 2.77
C LYS A 170 -5.89 -23.37 2.04
N SER A 171 -6.53 -22.43 2.75
CA SER A 171 -7.05 -21.22 2.13
C SER A 171 -5.92 -20.28 1.74
N GLY A 172 -5.85 -19.95 0.44
CA GLY A 172 -4.97 -18.91 -0.07
C GLY A 172 -5.38 -17.54 0.46
N ILE A 173 -4.41 -16.76 0.92
CA ILE A 173 -4.63 -15.36 1.32
C ILE A 173 -3.54 -14.47 0.72
N ASN A 174 -3.92 -13.23 0.41
CA ASN A 174 -3.01 -12.27 -0.19
C ASN A 174 -2.10 -11.64 0.86
N TYR A 175 -0.80 -11.71 0.61
CA TYR A 175 0.24 -11.03 1.37
C TYR A 175 0.99 -10.05 0.49
N ALA A 176 1.19 -8.83 0.98
CA ALA A 176 2.18 -7.95 0.37
C ALA A 176 3.53 -8.23 1.03
N VAL A 177 4.55 -8.46 0.21
CA VAL A 177 5.91 -8.73 0.64
C VAL A 177 6.86 -7.67 0.06
N ARG A 178 7.84 -7.28 0.86
CA ARG A 178 8.97 -6.44 0.43
C ARG A 178 10.19 -7.31 0.23
N PHE A 179 10.89 -7.12 -0.87
CA PHE A 179 12.13 -7.84 -1.15
C PHE A 179 13.26 -7.28 -0.27
N LEU A 180 14.00 -8.18 0.37
CA LEU A 180 15.17 -7.85 1.20
C LEU A 180 16.46 -8.21 0.48
N LYS A 181 16.47 -9.36 -0.21
CA LYS A 181 17.60 -9.85 -1.00
C LYS A 181 17.08 -10.76 -2.10
N HIS A 182 17.60 -10.61 -3.29
CA HIS A 182 17.35 -11.53 -4.41
C HIS A 182 18.64 -12.29 -4.75
N GLN A 183 18.47 -13.39 -5.47
CA GLN A 183 19.55 -14.06 -6.19
C GLN A 183 20.13 -13.13 -7.27
N GLU A 184 21.38 -13.35 -7.67
CA GLU A 184 22.12 -12.45 -8.59
C GLU A 184 21.34 -12.14 -9.88
N TRP A 185 20.82 -13.17 -10.56
CA TRP A 185 20.01 -13.00 -11.77
C TRP A 185 18.52 -12.72 -11.51
N GLY A 186 18.09 -12.74 -10.25
CA GLY A 186 16.67 -12.57 -9.91
C GLY A 186 16.17 -11.16 -10.20
N GLU A 187 17.02 -10.15 -10.05
CA GLU A 187 16.70 -8.75 -10.37
C GLU A 187 16.40 -8.56 -11.86
N GLU A 188 17.21 -9.18 -12.73
CA GLU A 188 17.01 -9.15 -14.17
C GLU A 188 15.70 -9.84 -14.56
N GLN A 189 15.38 -10.99 -13.95
CA GLN A 189 14.10 -11.67 -14.18
C GLN A 189 12.91 -10.80 -13.77
N ILE A 190 12.97 -10.15 -12.60
CA ILE A 190 11.93 -9.23 -12.14
C ILE A 190 11.74 -8.08 -13.13
N LYS A 191 12.84 -7.47 -13.59
CA LYS A 191 12.81 -6.37 -14.55
C LYS A 191 12.18 -6.81 -15.88
N ASN A 192 12.59 -7.95 -16.42
CA ASN A 192 12.06 -8.50 -17.67
C ASN A 192 10.56 -8.79 -17.58
N LEU A 193 10.10 -9.33 -16.45
CA LEU A 193 8.66 -9.55 -16.20
C LEU A 193 7.90 -8.22 -16.19
N VAL A 194 8.44 -7.20 -15.52
CA VAL A 194 7.82 -5.88 -15.47
C VAL A 194 7.72 -5.26 -16.86
N GLU A 195 8.81 -5.27 -17.62
CA GLU A 195 8.83 -4.76 -19.00
C GLU A 195 7.88 -5.53 -19.92
N LEU A 196 7.84 -6.85 -19.82
CA LEU A 196 6.93 -7.70 -20.61
C LEU A 196 5.47 -7.28 -20.42
N PHE A 197 5.05 -7.04 -19.18
CA PHE A 197 3.69 -6.60 -18.87
C PHE A 197 3.38 -5.23 -19.47
N HIS A 198 4.27 -4.25 -19.32
CA HIS A 198 4.02 -2.91 -19.85
C HIS A 198 4.02 -2.90 -21.38
N ASN A 199 4.90 -3.67 -22.04
CA ASN A 199 4.93 -3.79 -23.49
C ASN A 199 3.67 -4.48 -24.06
N ALA A 200 3.08 -5.40 -23.31
CA ALA A 200 1.83 -6.05 -23.69
C ALA A 200 0.63 -5.07 -23.58
N ASN A 201 0.59 -4.27 -22.52
CA ASN A 201 -0.51 -3.33 -22.26
C ASN A 201 -0.36 -1.96 -22.96
N SER A 202 0.82 -1.62 -23.50
CA SER A 202 1.03 -0.38 -24.26
C SER A 202 0.60 -0.48 -25.72
N LYS A 203 0.21 -1.67 -26.18
CA LYS A 203 -0.22 -1.95 -27.57
C LYS A 203 -1.75 -1.94 -27.74
N GLU A 204 -2.48 -1.61 -26.68
CA GLU A 204 -3.92 -1.32 -26.69
C GLU A 204 -4.16 0.18 -26.64
#